data_AF-A0A834FUR1-F1
#
_entry.id   AF-A0A834FUR1-F1
#
_cell.length_a   1.000
_cell.length_b   1.000
_cell.length_c   1.000
_cell.angle_alpha   90.00
_cell.angle_beta   90.00
_cell.angle_gamma   90.00
#
_symmetry.space_group_name_H-M   'P 1'
#
loop_
_entity.id
_entity.type
_entity.pdbx_description
1 polymer ?
#
loop_
_entity_poly.entity_id
_entity_poly.type
_entity_poly.pdbx_seq_one_letter_code
_entity_poly.pdbx_strand_id
1 'polypeptide(L)'
;MAKPTPKAKASRGKASLIDELKGSRYLRLEYDNGCKGKVRALEGMSICHGFGVDSIYPCDFVPFTRKPLFIVVDSDNSKAFKAGFSFAQAIYGVEKGEPAAMLLSPNSYPTVPSAVDSSRHPSGSLFTSFLTAPLQAFCLLLGISGPDVDTDMCNKAGGLLSSLLNDWGLMLVASDTLDPVWAQGLSDPFLRRLLLRFMFCRAVLTLYAPTFDKEEFLPECIPCLPEAFLPTAATFQTAVLQIANIFGATNRFVLSEGISLPESSEDEMPSS
;
A
#
# COMPACT_ATOMS: atom_id res chain seq x y z
N MET A 1 59.91 20.97 12.79
CA MET A 1 59.10 19.74 12.85
C MET A 1 57.62 20.11 12.75
N ALA A 2 56.82 19.36 12.01
CA ALA A 2 55.47 19.77 11.60
C ALA A 2 54.39 19.50 12.69
N LYS A 3 53.31 20.30 12.67
CA LYS A 3 52.14 20.12 13.55
C LYS A 3 51.34 18.86 13.17
N PRO A 4 50.79 18.11 14.13
CA PRO A 4 49.90 16.98 13.85
C PRO A 4 48.49 17.46 13.47
N THR A 5 47.87 16.78 12.52
CA THR A 5 46.46 16.97 12.13
C THR A 5 45.51 16.14 13.02
N PRO A 6 44.30 16.62 13.32
CA PRO A 6 43.32 15.85 14.09
C PRO A 6 42.63 14.80 13.19
N LYS A 7 42.73 13.52 13.57
CA LYS A 7 41.92 12.44 12.96
C LYS A 7 40.48 12.54 13.47
N ALA A 8 39.52 12.66 12.55
CA ALA A 8 38.10 12.63 12.88
C ALA A 8 37.68 11.28 13.46
N LYS A 9 36.88 11.30 14.53
CA LYS A 9 36.19 10.10 15.02
C LYS A 9 35.05 9.77 14.06
N ALA A 10 35.10 8.61 13.41
CA ALA A 10 33.97 8.09 12.66
C ALA A 10 32.81 7.80 13.63
N SER A 11 31.66 8.44 13.40
CA SER A 11 30.44 8.15 14.14
C SER A 11 29.90 6.77 13.74
N ARG A 12 29.47 6.00 14.74
CA ARG A 12 28.89 4.67 14.55
C ARG A 12 27.46 4.82 14.03
N GLY A 13 27.33 4.97 12.71
CA GLY A 13 26.05 5.10 12.02
C GLY A 13 25.16 3.89 12.24
N LYS A 14 23.86 4.14 12.53
CA LYS A 14 22.86 3.09 12.74
C LYS A 14 22.69 2.25 11.47
N ALA A 15 22.48 0.94 11.62
CA ALA A 15 21.99 0.10 10.54
C ALA A 15 20.62 0.66 10.07
N SER A 16 20.54 1.01 8.79
CA SER A 16 19.31 1.46 8.14
C SER A 16 18.60 0.27 7.50
N LEU A 17 17.28 0.39 7.34
CA LEU A 17 16.32 -0.65 6.99
C LEU A 17 16.42 -1.15 5.52
N ILE A 18 17.62 -1.59 5.09
CA ILE A 18 17.92 -1.94 3.68
C ILE A 18 18.55 -3.35 3.55
N ASP A 19 19.14 -3.92 4.61
CA ASP A 19 19.78 -5.25 4.54
C ASP A 19 18.80 -6.44 4.50
N GLU A 20 17.49 -6.23 4.72
CA GLU A 20 16.46 -7.28 4.71
C GLU A 20 15.94 -7.62 3.29
N LEU A 21 16.55 -7.10 2.23
CA LEU A 21 16.16 -7.34 0.82
C LEU A 21 16.93 -8.48 0.12
N LYS A 22 17.77 -9.22 0.84
CA LYS A 22 18.51 -10.38 0.28
C LYS A 22 17.68 -11.67 0.33
N GLY A 23 16.54 -11.69 -0.38
CA GLY A 23 15.70 -12.90 -0.50
C GLY A 23 14.53 -12.80 -1.47
N SER A 24 13.69 -11.76 -1.33
CA SER A 24 12.42 -11.66 -2.06
C SER A 24 12.56 -10.85 -3.35
N ARG A 25 12.09 -11.41 -4.47
CA ARG A 25 12.12 -10.77 -5.81
C ARG A 25 11.00 -9.73 -5.95
N TYR A 26 11.17 -8.58 -5.31
CA TYR A 26 10.26 -7.45 -5.41
C TYR A 26 10.62 -6.56 -6.61
N LEU A 27 9.61 -6.20 -7.41
CA LEU A 27 9.71 -5.19 -8.48
C LEU A 27 8.69 -4.09 -8.20
N ARG A 28 9.18 -2.87 -7.95
CA ARG A 28 8.40 -1.64 -7.91
C ARG A 28 8.50 -0.97 -9.26
N LEU A 29 7.36 -0.65 -9.87
CA LEU A 29 7.30 0.06 -11.13
C LEU A 29 6.73 1.45 -10.85
N GLU A 30 7.54 2.46 -11.10
CA GLU A 30 7.14 3.86 -11.10
C GLU A 30 6.97 4.28 -12.57
N TYR A 31 5.78 4.71 -12.93
CA TYR A 31 5.46 5.14 -14.30
C TYR A 31 5.17 6.63 -14.27
N ASP A 32 6.07 7.44 -14.85
CA ASP A 32 5.96 8.89 -14.88
C ASP A 32 5.77 9.37 -16.33
N ASN A 33 4.68 10.12 -16.57
CA ASN A 33 4.41 10.79 -17.86
C ASN A 33 5.03 12.21 -17.92
N GLY A 34 5.80 12.62 -16.91
CA GLY A 34 6.46 13.91 -16.79
C GLY A 34 7.75 14.05 -17.60
N CYS A 35 7.67 14.60 -18.80
CA CYS A 35 8.85 14.99 -19.57
C CYS A 35 9.76 16.00 -18.82
N LYS A 36 10.90 15.54 -18.27
CA LYS A 36 12.24 16.17 -18.37
C LYS A 36 13.35 15.43 -17.59
N GLY A 37 14.29 14.80 -18.30
CA GLY A 37 15.72 14.83 -17.88
C GLY A 37 16.44 13.52 -17.51
N LYS A 38 16.73 12.67 -18.52
CA LYS A 38 18.05 12.03 -18.76
C LYS A 38 18.73 11.23 -17.61
N VAL A 39 18.73 9.89 -17.70
CA VAL A 39 19.96 9.04 -17.73
C VAL A 39 19.71 7.69 -18.45
N ARG A 40 20.34 7.53 -19.63
CA ARG A 40 20.82 6.30 -20.31
C ARG A 40 20.18 4.94 -19.97
N ALA A 41 19.28 4.45 -20.83
CA ALA A 41 18.96 3.03 -21.02
C ALA A 41 19.86 2.34 -22.08
N LEU A 42 19.85 1.00 -22.12
CA LEU A 42 20.55 0.18 -23.13
C LEU A 42 19.80 0.14 -24.48
N GLU A 43 20.53 -0.07 -25.57
CA GLU A 43 20.03 -0.16 -26.95
C GLU A 43 19.31 -1.50 -27.20
N GLY A 44 18.15 -1.52 -27.91
CA GLY A 44 17.53 -2.80 -28.30
C GLY A 44 16.08 -2.89 -28.83
N MET A 45 15.70 -2.08 -29.85
CA MET A 45 14.63 -2.37 -30.85
C MET A 45 13.15 -2.63 -30.42
N SER A 46 12.34 -1.55 -30.56
CA SER A 46 11.02 -1.41 -31.27
C SER A 46 10.18 -2.66 -31.56
N ILE A 47 8.85 -2.67 -31.37
CA ILE A 47 7.80 -2.04 -32.22
C ILE A 47 6.60 -1.60 -31.32
N CYS A 48 5.89 -0.45 -31.40
CA CYS A 48 5.76 0.65 -32.38
C CYS A 48 5.31 2.02 -31.75
N HIS A 49 5.32 3.10 -32.58
CA HIS A 49 4.45 4.30 -32.55
C HIS A 49 4.11 5.04 -31.23
N GLY A 50 5.08 5.20 -30.34
CA GLY A 50 5.05 6.22 -29.28
C GLY A 50 6.37 6.29 -28.52
N PHE A 51 7.24 7.25 -28.85
CA PHE A 51 8.62 7.28 -28.33
C PHE A 51 8.72 7.81 -26.89
N GLY A 52 8.40 6.94 -25.91
CA GLY A 52 9.04 6.94 -24.60
C GLY A 52 10.18 5.92 -24.61
N VAL A 53 11.42 6.34 -24.37
CA VAL A 53 12.60 5.44 -24.42
C VAL A 53 12.87 4.69 -23.11
N ASP A 54 12.12 5.00 -22.06
CA ASP A 54 12.27 4.48 -20.69
C ASP A 54 10.96 3.84 -20.16
N SER A 55 10.10 3.35 -21.05
CA SER A 55 8.79 2.76 -20.70
C SER A 55 8.84 1.23 -20.61
N ILE A 56 8.31 0.65 -19.54
CA ILE A 56 8.15 -0.80 -19.38
C ILE A 56 6.69 -1.18 -19.66
N TYR A 57 6.47 -2.15 -20.54
CA TYR A 57 5.15 -2.58 -20.99
C TYR A 57 4.68 -3.84 -20.25
N PRO A 58 3.36 -4.08 -20.13
CA PRO A 58 2.84 -5.28 -19.47
C PRO A 58 3.33 -6.60 -20.08
N CYS A 59 3.62 -6.64 -21.39
CA CYS A 59 4.18 -7.81 -22.06
C CYS A 59 5.59 -8.17 -21.60
N ASP A 60 6.37 -7.20 -21.12
CA ASP A 60 7.77 -7.38 -20.70
C ASP A 60 7.85 -8.25 -19.43
N PHE A 61 6.75 -8.36 -18.69
CA PHE A 61 6.63 -9.20 -17.50
C PHE A 61 6.23 -10.65 -17.80
N VAL A 62 5.68 -10.95 -18.98
CA VAL A 62 5.24 -12.31 -19.34
C VAL A 62 6.38 -13.34 -19.30
N PRO A 63 7.64 -13.06 -19.72
CA PRO A 63 8.74 -14.00 -19.53
C PRO A 63 9.04 -14.37 -18.07
N PHE A 64 8.62 -13.55 -17.11
CA PHE A 64 8.86 -13.74 -15.67
C PHE A 64 7.75 -14.52 -14.96
N THR A 65 6.57 -14.71 -15.58
CA THR A 65 5.46 -15.50 -15.01
C THR A 65 5.72 -17.01 -15.00
N ARG A 66 6.90 -17.48 -15.41
CA ARG A 66 7.36 -18.88 -15.21
C ARG A 66 7.56 -19.27 -13.74
N LYS A 67 7.35 -18.33 -12.82
CA LYS A 67 7.38 -18.44 -11.37
C LYS A 67 6.37 -17.45 -10.80
N PRO A 68 6.00 -17.55 -9.51
CA PRO A 68 5.06 -16.64 -8.89
C PRO A 68 5.62 -15.22 -8.95
N LEU A 69 4.78 -14.29 -9.38
CA LEU A 69 5.12 -12.89 -9.60
C LEU A 69 4.13 -12.00 -8.86
N PHE A 70 4.66 -11.07 -8.07
CA PHE A 70 3.89 -10.07 -7.34
C PHE A 70 4.35 -8.69 -7.84
N ILE A 71 3.41 -7.89 -8.35
CA ILE A 71 3.68 -6.59 -8.96
C ILE A 71 2.93 -5.51 -8.17
N VAL A 72 3.60 -4.39 -7.89
CA VAL A 72 2.94 -3.15 -7.45
C VAL A 72 3.08 -2.13 -8.56
N VAL A 73 1.96 -1.63 -9.06
CA VAL A 73 1.88 -0.58 -10.08
C VAL A 73 1.35 0.68 -9.42
N ASP A 74 2.22 1.67 -9.24
CA ASP A 74 1.89 2.99 -8.67
C ASP A 74 1.93 4.04 -9.79
N SER A 75 0.77 4.29 -10.38
CA SER A 75 0.55 5.15 -11.55
C SER A 75 -0.92 5.56 -11.65
N ASP A 76 -1.16 6.78 -12.13
CA ASP A 76 -2.48 7.28 -12.55
C ASP A 76 -3.16 6.41 -13.63
N ASN A 77 -2.38 5.61 -14.36
CA ASN A 77 -2.84 4.69 -15.40
C ASN A 77 -2.66 3.19 -15.04
N SER A 78 -2.57 2.86 -13.74
CA SER A 78 -2.38 1.48 -13.24
C SER A 78 -3.42 0.48 -13.80
N LYS A 79 -4.66 0.92 -14.01
CA LYS A 79 -5.76 0.09 -14.55
C LYS A 79 -5.58 -0.27 -16.03
N ALA A 80 -4.83 0.51 -16.82
CA ALA A 80 -4.47 0.11 -18.18
C ALA A 80 -3.40 -0.99 -18.18
N PHE A 81 -2.49 -1.00 -17.19
CA PHE A 81 -1.50 -2.08 -17.03
C PHE A 81 -2.20 -3.43 -16.82
N LYS A 82 -3.25 -3.48 -16.00
CA LYS A 82 -4.15 -4.64 -15.82
C LYS A 82 -4.67 -5.19 -17.15
N ALA A 83 -5.25 -4.32 -17.98
CA ALA A 83 -5.83 -4.72 -19.27
C ALA A 83 -4.74 -5.23 -20.24
N GLY A 84 -3.63 -4.50 -20.34
CA GLY A 84 -2.50 -4.88 -21.20
C GLY A 84 -1.81 -6.17 -20.74
N PHE A 85 -1.70 -6.41 -19.43
CA PHE A 85 -1.10 -7.65 -18.89
C PHE A 85 -1.98 -8.87 -19.20
N SER A 86 -3.29 -8.75 -18.96
CA SER A 86 -4.26 -9.81 -19.29
C SER A 86 -4.24 -10.14 -20.80
N PHE A 87 -4.22 -9.11 -21.66
CA PHE A 87 -4.13 -9.28 -23.11
C PHE A 87 -2.80 -9.92 -23.54
N ALA A 88 -1.68 -9.49 -22.96
CA ALA A 88 -0.37 -10.08 -23.22
C ALA A 88 -0.31 -11.55 -22.78
N GLN A 89 -0.83 -11.89 -21.59
CA GLN A 89 -0.87 -13.27 -21.11
C GLN A 89 -1.76 -14.17 -22.00
N ALA A 90 -2.88 -13.64 -22.51
CA ALA A 90 -3.74 -14.35 -23.46
C ALA A 90 -3.04 -14.63 -24.81
N ILE A 91 -2.25 -13.69 -25.34
CA ILE A 91 -1.53 -13.85 -26.62
C ILE A 91 -0.28 -14.72 -26.46
N TYR A 92 0.55 -14.44 -25.46
CA TYR A 92 1.87 -15.06 -25.30
C TYR A 92 1.86 -16.39 -24.55
N GLY A 93 0.72 -16.80 -23.99
CA GLY A 93 0.39 -18.19 -23.74
C GLY A 93 -0.11 -18.49 -22.33
N VAL A 94 -1.38 -18.89 -22.27
CA VAL A 94 -1.99 -19.61 -21.13
C VAL A 94 -1.20 -20.88 -20.77
N GLU A 95 -0.44 -21.46 -21.71
CA GLU A 95 0.30 -22.71 -21.52
C GLU A 95 1.65 -22.60 -20.77
N LYS A 96 2.14 -21.40 -20.43
CA LYS A 96 3.54 -21.24 -19.91
C LYS A 96 3.74 -20.27 -18.74
N GLY A 97 2.70 -19.61 -18.24
CA GLY A 97 2.81 -18.62 -17.16
C GLY A 97 1.82 -18.84 -16.02
N GLU A 98 2.32 -18.87 -14.79
CA GLU A 98 1.49 -18.79 -13.59
C GLU A 98 0.80 -17.40 -13.52
N PRO A 99 -0.44 -17.32 -13.00
CA PRO A 99 -1.10 -16.04 -12.79
C PRO A 99 -0.33 -15.17 -11.79
N ALA A 100 -0.26 -13.86 -12.05
CA ALA A 100 0.48 -12.90 -11.24
C ALA A 100 -0.44 -12.17 -10.24
N ALA A 101 0.08 -11.93 -9.04
CA ALA A 101 -0.52 -11.01 -8.08
C ALA A 101 -0.20 -9.58 -8.51
N MET A 102 -1.21 -8.71 -8.53
CA MET A 102 -1.06 -7.28 -8.80
C MET A 102 -1.78 -6.46 -7.74
N LEU A 103 -1.09 -5.42 -7.26
CA LEU A 103 -1.68 -4.30 -6.53
C LEU A 103 -1.55 -3.04 -7.39
N LEU A 104 -2.68 -2.35 -7.60
CA LEU A 104 -2.81 -1.22 -8.50
C LEU A 104 -3.23 0.01 -7.68
N SER A 105 -2.51 1.12 -7.83
CA SER A 105 -2.89 2.40 -7.26
C SER A 105 -4.23 2.92 -7.81
N PRO A 106 -4.88 3.88 -7.12
CA PRO A 106 -5.94 4.69 -7.70
C PRO A 106 -5.49 5.43 -8.97
N ASN A 107 -6.46 5.83 -9.81
CA ASN A 107 -6.22 6.73 -10.94
C ASN A 107 -6.10 8.20 -10.49
N SER A 108 -6.66 8.53 -9.33
CA SER A 108 -6.68 9.87 -8.76
C SER A 108 -6.54 9.81 -7.25
N TYR A 109 -5.96 10.85 -6.66
CA TYR A 109 -5.71 10.93 -5.23
C TYR A 109 -6.52 12.06 -4.59
N PRO A 110 -7.12 11.84 -3.39
CA PRO A 110 -7.85 12.89 -2.71
C PRO A 110 -6.93 14.08 -2.41
N THR A 111 -7.46 15.30 -2.52
CA THR A 111 -6.77 16.50 -2.06
C THR A 111 -6.53 16.40 -0.56
N VAL A 112 -5.29 16.13 -0.18
CA VAL A 112 -4.86 16.13 1.21
C VAL A 112 -4.85 17.58 1.71
N PRO A 113 -5.44 17.89 2.88
CA PRO A 113 -5.32 19.22 3.48
C PRO A 113 -3.85 19.58 3.63
N SER A 114 -3.46 20.75 3.11
CA SER A 114 -2.04 21.14 3.01
C SER A 114 -1.34 21.08 4.37
N ALA A 115 -0.53 20.05 4.58
CA ALA A 115 0.34 19.99 5.75
C ALA A 115 1.33 21.17 5.67
N VAL A 116 1.45 21.92 6.77
CA VAL A 116 2.13 23.23 6.79
C VAL A 116 3.67 23.11 6.70
N ASP A 117 4.21 21.88 6.66
CA ASP A 117 5.64 21.60 6.50
C ASP A 117 5.87 20.50 5.44
N SER A 118 6.27 20.90 4.23
CA SER A 118 6.55 19.97 3.12
C SER A 118 7.76 19.05 3.37
N SER A 119 8.51 19.28 4.46
CA SER A 119 9.75 18.57 4.82
C SER A 119 9.55 17.20 5.48
N ARG A 120 8.31 16.85 5.88
CA ARG A 120 7.99 15.60 6.60
C ARG A 120 7.12 14.62 5.81
N HIS A 121 6.83 14.90 4.55
CA HIS A 121 6.08 13.96 3.70
C HIS A 121 6.93 12.72 3.37
N PRO A 122 6.35 11.51 3.42
CA PRO A 122 6.95 10.32 2.83
C PRO A 122 7.23 10.57 1.34
N SER A 123 8.38 10.11 0.85
CA SER A 123 8.72 10.19 -0.57
C SER A 123 7.91 9.16 -1.37
N GLY A 124 6.84 9.61 -2.03
CA GLY A 124 6.02 8.80 -2.92
C GLY A 124 4.56 9.20 -2.92
N SER A 125 3.73 8.44 -3.63
CA SER A 125 2.28 8.64 -3.64
C SER A 125 1.64 8.30 -2.28
N LEU A 126 0.36 8.66 -2.11
CA LEU A 126 -0.43 8.22 -0.97
C LEU A 126 -0.56 6.68 -0.92
N PHE A 127 -0.68 6.02 -2.08
CA PHE A 127 -0.76 4.56 -2.18
C PHE A 127 0.53 3.89 -1.68
N THR A 128 1.70 4.30 -2.20
CA THR A 128 3.01 3.87 -1.68
C THR A 128 3.15 4.14 -0.19
N SER A 129 2.64 5.30 0.29
CA SER A 129 2.68 5.65 1.71
C SER A 129 1.87 4.66 2.56
N PHE A 130 0.68 4.24 2.13
CA PHE A 130 -0.07 3.20 2.83
C PHE A 130 0.63 1.84 2.83
N LEU A 131 1.22 1.44 1.69
CA LEU A 131 1.95 0.16 1.56
C LEU A 131 3.22 0.10 2.42
N THR A 132 3.82 1.24 2.76
CA THR A 132 5.07 1.32 3.53
C THR A 132 4.86 1.69 5.00
N ALA A 133 3.97 2.66 5.29
CA ALA A 133 3.68 3.21 6.61
C ALA A 133 2.17 3.54 6.75
N PRO A 134 1.30 2.51 6.91
CA PRO A 134 -0.16 2.67 6.81
C PRO A 134 -0.77 3.67 7.79
N LEU A 135 -0.31 3.70 9.05
CA LEU A 135 -0.79 4.67 10.04
C LEU A 135 -0.38 6.11 9.68
N GLN A 136 0.86 6.30 9.20
CA GLN A 136 1.33 7.63 8.78
C GLN A 136 0.53 8.14 7.56
N ALA A 137 0.24 7.26 6.60
CA ALA A 137 -0.60 7.58 5.44
C ALA A 137 -2.04 7.91 5.83
N PHE A 138 -2.60 7.20 6.82
CA PHE A 138 -3.91 7.49 7.41
C PHE A 138 -3.95 8.87 8.07
N CYS A 139 -2.97 9.20 8.93
CA CYS A 139 -2.86 10.53 9.54
C CYS A 139 -2.71 11.64 8.49
N LEU A 140 -1.85 11.42 7.48
CA LEU A 140 -1.67 12.36 6.36
C LEU A 140 -2.98 12.60 5.60
N LEU A 141 -3.72 11.55 5.23
CA LEU A 141 -5.01 11.66 4.55
C LEU A 141 -6.01 12.52 5.33
N LEU A 142 -6.02 12.40 6.66
CA LEU A 142 -6.88 13.17 7.55
C LEU A 142 -6.40 14.61 7.80
N GLY A 143 -5.21 14.99 7.33
CA GLY A 143 -4.59 16.29 7.63
C GLY A 143 -3.95 16.36 9.02
N ILE A 144 -3.77 15.23 9.69
CA ILE A 144 -3.17 15.12 11.03
C ILE A 144 -1.65 15.16 10.85
N SER A 145 -1.06 16.35 11.00
CA SER A 145 0.38 16.58 10.91
C SER A 145 0.78 17.74 11.83
N GLY A 146 1.80 17.54 12.66
CA GLY A 146 2.33 18.58 13.53
C GLY A 146 3.13 18.03 14.71
N PRO A 147 3.73 18.93 15.53
CA PRO A 147 4.36 18.56 16.81
C PRO A 147 3.34 18.19 17.90
N ASP A 148 2.05 18.43 17.66
CA ASP A 148 0.93 18.26 18.60
C ASP A 148 0.23 16.90 18.46
N VAL A 149 0.73 16.01 17.58
CA VAL A 149 0.23 14.65 17.47
C VAL A 149 0.74 13.86 18.68
N ASP A 150 -0.17 13.57 19.62
CA ASP A 150 0.15 12.78 20.79
C ASP A 150 0.82 11.44 20.40
N THR A 151 1.97 11.19 21.01
CA THR A 151 2.75 9.98 20.79
C THR A 151 2.01 8.76 21.33
N ASP A 152 1.22 8.91 22.40
CA ASP A 152 0.45 7.81 22.98
C ASP A 152 -0.77 7.46 22.13
N MET A 153 -1.48 8.45 21.56
CA MET A 153 -2.47 8.21 20.49
C MET A 153 -1.88 7.45 19.30
N CYS A 154 -0.70 7.85 18.80
CA CYS A 154 -0.01 7.14 17.71
C CYS A 154 0.38 5.70 18.10
N ASN A 155 0.90 5.49 19.32
CA ASN A 155 1.25 4.16 19.82
C ASN A 155 0.00 3.27 19.94
N LYS A 156 -1.10 3.80 20.49
CA LYS A 156 -2.39 3.10 20.61
C LYS A 156 -2.95 2.71 19.25
N ALA A 157 -2.98 3.64 18.29
CA ALA A 157 -3.43 3.37 16.93
C ALA A 157 -2.53 2.38 16.19
N GLY A 158 -1.21 2.45 16.40
CA GLY A 158 -0.24 1.50 15.84
C GLY A 158 -0.41 0.08 16.38
N GLY A 159 -0.64 -0.06 17.68
CA GLY A 159 -0.94 -1.33 18.33
C GLY A 159 -2.25 -1.95 17.83
N LEU A 160 -3.32 -1.15 17.78
CA LEU A 160 -4.63 -1.56 17.25
C LEU A 160 -4.52 -2.01 15.78
N LEU A 161 -3.90 -1.19 14.92
CA LEU A 161 -3.69 -1.53 13.51
C LEU A 161 -2.86 -2.82 13.36
N SER A 162 -1.83 -3.02 14.18
CA SER A 162 -1.05 -4.26 14.19
C SER A 162 -1.92 -5.49 14.50
N SER A 163 -2.81 -5.40 15.49
CA SER A 163 -3.78 -6.47 15.80
C SER A 163 -4.69 -6.76 14.61
N LEU A 164 -5.38 -5.74 14.10
CA LEU A 164 -6.33 -5.85 12.99
C LEU A 164 -5.70 -6.48 11.74
N LEU A 165 -4.46 -6.09 11.38
CA LEU A 165 -3.75 -6.68 10.25
C LEU A 165 -3.34 -8.14 10.52
N ASN A 166 -3.02 -8.52 11.77
CA ASN A 166 -2.75 -9.91 12.11
C ASN A 166 -4.02 -10.76 12.01
N ASP A 167 -5.14 -10.27 12.55
CA ASP A 167 -6.45 -10.92 12.51
C ASP A 167 -6.91 -11.15 11.07
N TRP A 168 -6.84 -10.12 10.22
CA TRP A 168 -7.11 -10.25 8.78
C TRP A 168 -6.16 -11.22 8.08
N GLY A 169 -4.90 -11.31 8.53
CA GLY A 169 -3.94 -12.29 8.04
C GLY A 169 -4.28 -13.72 8.43
N LEU A 170 -4.91 -13.94 9.59
CA LEU A 170 -5.43 -15.24 9.99
C LEU A 170 -6.71 -15.58 9.19
N MET A 171 -7.62 -14.63 9.00
CA MET A 171 -8.81 -14.83 8.16
C MET A 171 -8.44 -15.19 6.71
N LEU A 172 -7.45 -14.52 6.11
CA LEU A 172 -6.96 -14.85 4.76
C LEU A 172 -6.41 -16.29 4.67
N VAL A 173 -5.62 -16.73 5.66
CA VAL A 173 -5.06 -18.09 5.69
C VAL A 173 -6.13 -19.16 5.95
N ALA A 174 -7.21 -18.81 6.64
CA ALA A 174 -8.34 -19.71 6.89
C ALA A 174 -9.38 -19.74 5.74
N SER A 175 -9.25 -18.87 4.72
CA SER A 175 -10.20 -18.75 3.62
C SER A 175 -9.96 -19.83 2.56
N ASP A 176 -10.95 -20.69 2.35
CA ASP A 176 -11.00 -21.72 1.30
C ASP A 176 -11.22 -21.16 -0.11
N THR A 177 -11.90 -20.02 -0.21
CA THR A 177 -12.17 -19.29 -1.47
C THR A 177 -11.02 -18.39 -1.94
N LEU A 178 -9.89 -18.34 -1.23
CA LEU A 178 -8.77 -17.47 -1.59
C LEU A 178 -8.04 -18.02 -2.84
N ASP A 179 -7.81 -17.14 -3.82
CA ASP A 179 -7.08 -17.51 -5.04
C ASP A 179 -5.67 -18.08 -4.71
N PRO A 180 -5.22 -19.18 -5.35
CA PRO A 180 -3.93 -19.80 -5.10
C PRO A 180 -2.72 -18.85 -5.19
N VAL A 181 -2.79 -17.82 -6.04
CA VAL A 181 -1.73 -16.80 -6.15
C VAL A 181 -1.56 -16.04 -4.85
N TRP A 182 -2.66 -15.65 -4.20
CA TRP A 182 -2.62 -14.99 -2.90
C TRP A 182 -2.20 -15.97 -1.80
N ALA A 183 -2.71 -17.21 -1.80
CA ALA A 183 -2.32 -18.24 -0.84
C ALA A 183 -0.80 -18.50 -0.87
N GLN A 184 -0.21 -18.56 -2.06
CA GLN A 184 1.24 -18.69 -2.25
C GLN A 184 1.99 -17.42 -1.82
N GLY A 185 1.49 -16.22 -2.18
CA GLY A 185 2.07 -14.95 -1.75
C GLY A 185 2.08 -14.77 -0.22
N LEU A 186 1.07 -15.30 0.49
CA LEU A 186 0.97 -15.24 1.96
C LEU A 186 2.05 -16.06 2.69
N SER A 187 2.77 -16.94 2.00
CA SER A 187 3.92 -17.68 2.56
C SER A 187 5.16 -16.80 2.76
N ASP A 188 5.29 -15.69 2.01
CA ASP A 188 6.33 -14.68 2.20
C ASP A 188 5.83 -13.62 3.21
N PRO A 189 6.51 -13.40 4.35
CA PRO A 189 6.07 -12.45 5.37
C PRO A 189 6.02 -10.98 4.90
N PHE A 190 6.83 -10.61 3.91
CA PHE A 190 6.85 -9.27 3.33
C PHE A 190 5.67 -9.08 2.37
N LEU A 191 5.41 -10.03 1.46
CA LEU A 191 4.25 -9.99 0.55
C LEU A 191 2.93 -10.08 1.33
N ARG A 192 2.86 -10.92 2.37
CA ARG A 192 1.72 -10.94 3.31
C ARG A 192 1.50 -9.58 3.95
N ARG A 193 2.54 -8.95 4.50
CA ARG A 193 2.46 -7.60 5.10
C ARG A 193 2.01 -6.56 4.08
N LEU A 194 2.47 -6.66 2.83
CA LEU A 194 2.15 -5.75 1.74
C LEU A 194 0.66 -5.86 1.33
N LEU A 195 0.13 -7.07 1.19
CA LEU A 195 -1.29 -7.32 0.93
C LEU A 195 -2.18 -6.84 2.08
N LEU A 196 -1.79 -7.09 3.33
CA LEU A 196 -2.51 -6.62 4.52
C LEU A 196 -2.62 -5.09 4.55
N ARG A 197 -1.52 -4.38 4.26
CA ARG A 197 -1.49 -2.92 4.15
C ARG A 197 -2.29 -2.40 2.97
N PHE A 198 -2.31 -3.12 1.85
CA PHE A 198 -3.17 -2.82 0.72
C PHE A 198 -4.66 -2.92 1.08
N MET A 199 -5.09 -3.97 1.79
CA MET A 199 -6.48 -4.10 2.22
C MET A 199 -6.90 -2.93 3.13
N PHE A 200 -6.02 -2.52 4.05
CA PHE A 200 -6.25 -1.31 4.86
C PHE A 200 -6.34 -0.04 4.01
N CYS A 201 -5.41 0.15 3.05
CA CYS A 201 -5.45 1.27 2.11
C CYS A 201 -6.79 1.35 1.35
N ARG A 202 -7.21 0.21 0.79
CA ARG A 202 -8.47 0.08 0.04
C ARG A 202 -9.68 0.37 0.92
N ALA A 203 -9.74 -0.20 2.14
CA ALA A 203 -10.82 0.08 3.09
C ALA A 203 -10.91 1.57 3.46
N VAL A 204 -9.77 2.19 3.80
CA VAL A 204 -9.71 3.61 4.16
C VAL A 204 -10.17 4.49 2.99
N LEU A 205 -9.68 4.27 1.77
CA LEU A 205 -10.02 5.09 0.60
C LEU A 205 -11.47 4.88 0.13
N THR A 206 -12.04 3.67 0.27
CA THR A 206 -13.46 3.41 -0.03
C THR A 206 -14.40 4.13 0.93
N LEU A 207 -14.08 4.13 2.23
CA LEU A 207 -14.97 4.68 3.26
C LEU A 207 -14.76 6.20 3.47
N TYR A 208 -13.66 6.78 3.00
CA TYR A 208 -13.33 8.19 3.20
C TYR A 208 -14.32 9.12 2.48
N ALA A 209 -15.02 9.97 3.23
CA ALA A 209 -16.19 10.72 2.73
C ALA A 209 -15.93 11.57 1.46
N PRO A 210 -14.77 12.25 1.27
CA PRO A 210 -14.47 12.97 0.03
C PRO A 210 -14.35 12.09 -1.23
N THR A 211 -14.03 10.80 -1.07
CA THR A 211 -13.82 9.82 -2.16
C THR A 211 -14.84 8.70 -2.17
N PHE A 212 -15.82 8.74 -1.27
CA PHE A 212 -16.91 7.77 -1.19
C PHE A 212 -17.68 7.70 -2.52
N ASP A 213 -17.99 6.47 -2.95
CA ASP A 213 -18.69 6.14 -4.20
C ASP A 213 -18.00 6.64 -5.50
N LYS A 214 -16.66 6.75 -5.49
CA LYS A 214 -15.87 7.19 -6.66
C LYS A 214 -14.72 6.22 -6.98
N GLU A 215 -14.92 5.38 -8.00
CA GLU A 215 -13.97 4.33 -8.42
C GLU A 215 -12.57 4.82 -8.81
N GLU A 216 -12.43 6.08 -9.21
CA GLU A 216 -11.16 6.71 -9.60
C GLU A 216 -10.18 6.85 -8.43
N PHE A 217 -10.68 6.91 -7.19
CA PHE A 217 -9.88 6.97 -5.96
C PHE A 217 -9.62 5.61 -5.31
N LEU A 218 -10.13 4.52 -5.89
CA LEU A 218 -10.05 3.18 -5.31
C LEU A 218 -8.87 2.38 -5.88
N PRO A 219 -8.00 1.82 -5.02
CA PRO A 219 -6.96 0.89 -5.46
C PRO A 219 -7.55 -0.50 -5.73
N GLU A 220 -6.99 -1.20 -6.71
CA GLU A 220 -7.46 -2.51 -7.16
C GLU A 220 -6.40 -3.60 -6.94
N CYS A 221 -6.84 -4.85 -6.85
CA CYS A 221 -5.95 -6.01 -6.83
C CYS A 221 -6.42 -7.09 -7.81
N ILE A 222 -5.47 -7.89 -8.30
CA ILE A 222 -5.73 -9.02 -9.18
C ILE A 222 -4.90 -10.22 -8.68
N PRO A 223 -5.49 -11.41 -8.54
CA PRO A 223 -6.92 -11.71 -8.60
C PRO A 223 -7.74 -10.92 -7.56
N CYS A 224 -9.06 -10.79 -7.76
CA CYS A 224 -9.90 -10.13 -6.76
C CYS A 224 -9.88 -10.92 -5.44
N LEU A 225 -9.90 -10.23 -4.30
CA LEU A 225 -10.06 -10.89 -3.00
C LEU A 225 -11.52 -11.35 -2.80
N PRO A 226 -11.77 -12.43 -2.02
CA PRO A 226 -13.13 -12.92 -1.74
C PRO A 226 -14.05 -11.88 -1.09
N GLU A 227 -15.36 -12.09 -1.14
CA GLU A 227 -16.37 -11.14 -0.64
C GLU A 227 -16.19 -10.76 0.83
N ALA A 228 -15.71 -11.68 1.67
CA ALA A 228 -15.39 -11.43 3.07
C ALA A 228 -14.30 -10.35 3.29
N PHE A 229 -13.52 -10.02 2.25
CA PHE A 229 -12.45 -9.03 2.22
C PHE A 229 -12.82 -7.77 1.42
N LEU A 230 -14.11 -7.52 1.19
CA LEU A 230 -14.59 -6.24 0.64
C LEU A 230 -14.48 -5.12 1.70
N PRO A 231 -14.14 -3.88 1.31
CA PRO A 231 -14.17 -2.69 2.18
C PRO A 231 -15.49 -2.45 2.92
N THR A 232 -16.59 -2.93 2.36
CA THR A 232 -17.95 -2.84 2.91
C THR A 232 -18.28 -3.95 3.91
N ALA A 233 -17.43 -4.97 4.08
CA ALA A 233 -17.63 -5.96 5.12
C ALA A 233 -17.38 -5.36 6.51
N ALA A 234 -18.20 -5.73 7.50
CA ALA A 234 -18.23 -5.08 8.82
C ALA A 234 -16.86 -5.00 9.52
N THR A 235 -16.01 -6.03 9.40
CA THR A 235 -14.65 -6.02 9.97
C THR A 235 -13.78 -4.88 9.44
N PHE A 236 -13.89 -4.50 8.16
CA PHE A 236 -13.12 -3.39 7.57
C PHE A 236 -13.68 -2.04 8.00
N GLN A 237 -15.01 -1.91 8.02
CA GLN A 237 -15.67 -0.69 8.47
C GLN A 237 -15.39 -0.40 9.96
N THR A 238 -15.56 -1.39 10.84
CA THR A 238 -15.26 -1.27 12.28
C THR A 238 -13.78 -0.97 12.52
N ALA A 239 -12.86 -1.62 11.80
CA ALA A 239 -11.42 -1.35 11.90
C ALA A 239 -11.06 0.11 11.58
N VAL A 240 -11.58 0.64 10.47
CA VAL A 240 -11.36 2.04 10.06
C VAL A 240 -11.95 3.00 11.10
N LEU A 241 -13.14 2.72 11.64
CA LEU A 241 -13.75 3.53 12.70
C LEU A 241 -12.98 3.51 14.01
N GLN A 242 -12.53 2.35 14.48
CA GLN A 242 -11.79 2.26 15.75
C GLN A 242 -10.49 3.07 15.68
N ILE A 243 -9.79 3.03 14.54
CA ILE A 243 -8.60 3.85 14.30
C ILE A 243 -8.98 5.33 14.16
N ALA A 244 -10.02 5.67 13.39
CA ALA A 244 -10.49 7.06 13.25
C ALA A 244 -10.94 7.68 14.58
N ASN A 245 -11.54 6.88 15.48
CA ASN A 245 -12.01 7.30 16.80
C ASN A 245 -10.86 7.69 17.73
N ILE A 246 -9.71 7.00 17.66
CA ILE A 246 -8.51 7.41 18.40
C ILE A 246 -8.12 8.85 18.04
N PHE A 247 -8.28 9.24 16.78
CA PHE A 247 -7.97 10.58 16.27
C PHE A 247 -9.16 11.56 16.26
N GLY A 248 -10.32 11.20 16.83
CA GLY A 248 -11.52 12.05 16.80
C GLY A 248 -12.09 12.34 15.40
N ALA A 249 -11.76 11.51 14.41
CA ALA A 249 -11.98 11.76 12.98
C ALA A 249 -13.02 10.82 12.33
N THR A 250 -13.90 10.20 13.13
CA THR A 250 -14.94 9.26 12.64
C THR A 250 -15.88 9.91 11.62
N ASN A 251 -16.19 11.21 11.78
CA ASN A 251 -16.99 12.01 10.85
C ASN A 251 -16.36 12.21 9.45
N ARG A 252 -15.14 11.73 9.22
CA ARG A 252 -14.46 11.73 7.91
C ARG A 252 -14.75 10.48 7.09
N PHE A 253 -15.51 9.52 7.63
CA PHE A 253 -15.83 8.25 7.00
C PHE A 253 -17.35 8.02 6.89
N VAL A 254 -17.77 7.33 5.84
CA VAL A 254 -19.16 6.93 5.56
C VAL A 254 -19.27 5.42 5.73
N LEU A 255 -20.40 4.96 6.28
CA LEU A 255 -20.62 3.59 6.68
C LEU A 255 -21.90 3.01 6.08
N SER A 256 -21.98 1.68 6.06
CA SER A 256 -23.25 0.95 5.94
C SER A 256 -24.06 1.05 7.25
N GLU A 257 -25.38 1.05 7.10
CA GLU A 257 -26.33 1.15 8.21
C GLU A 257 -26.16 -0.03 9.19
N GLY A 258 -26.15 0.25 10.51
CA GLY A 258 -26.05 -0.77 11.56
C GLY A 258 -24.66 -1.01 12.17
N ILE A 259 -23.61 -0.28 11.76
CA ILE A 259 -22.26 -0.40 12.33
C ILE A 259 -22.04 0.63 13.44
N SER A 260 -22.07 0.19 14.70
CA SER A 260 -21.68 0.97 15.88
C SER A 260 -20.24 0.67 16.30
N LEU A 261 -19.60 1.63 16.99
CA LEU A 261 -18.39 1.34 17.75
C LEU A 261 -18.75 0.38 18.90
N PRO A 262 -17.91 -0.63 19.22
CA PRO A 262 -18.08 -1.38 20.45
C PRO A 262 -17.87 -0.42 21.64
N GLU A 263 -18.86 -0.33 22.52
CA GLU A 263 -18.75 0.45 23.75
C GLU A 263 -17.59 -0.09 24.59
N SER A 264 -16.63 0.76 24.91
CA SER A 264 -15.59 0.42 25.88
C SER A 264 -16.23 0.37 27.25
N SER A 265 -16.38 -0.84 27.80
CA SER A 265 -16.76 -1.04 29.19
C SER A 265 -15.68 -0.46 30.10
N GLU A 266 -15.91 0.77 30.56
CA GLU A 266 -15.20 1.30 31.72
C GLU A 266 -15.74 0.56 32.95
N ASP A 267 -14.88 -0.20 33.63
CA ASP A 267 -15.25 -0.89 34.86
C ASP A 267 -15.65 0.13 35.93
N GLU A 268 -16.94 0.18 36.28
CA GLU A 268 -17.40 0.83 37.51
C GLU A 268 -16.73 0.13 38.70
N MET A 269 -15.73 0.78 39.32
CA MET A 269 -15.33 0.42 40.67
C MET A 269 -16.49 0.77 41.62
N PRO A 270 -17.09 -0.20 42.33
CA PRO A 270 -18.04 0.12 43.37
C PRO A 270 -17.31 0.78 44.54
N SER A 271 -17.76 1.96 44.94
CA SER A 271 -17.29 2.62 46.15
C SER A 271 -17.89 1.96 47.40
N SER A 272 -17.03 1.51 48.31
CA SER A 272 -17.35 1.06 49.67
C SER A 272 -16.09 1.13 50.55
#